data_AF-A0AA36MPG5-F1
#
_entry.id   AF-A0AA36MPG5-F1
#
_cell.length_a   1.000
_cell.length_b   1.000
_cell.length_c   1.000
_cell.angle_alpha   90.00
_cell.angle_beta   90.00
_cell.angle_gamma   90.00
#
_symmetry.space_group_name_H-M   'P 1'
#
loop_
_entity.id
_entity.type
_entity.pdbx_description
1 polymer ?
#
loop_
_entity_poly.entity_id
_entity_poly.type
_entity_poly.pdbx_seq_one_letter_code
_entity_poly.pdbx_strand_id
1 'polypeptide(L)'
;PSAKFHVASMTRDGEDKDRSRSRDKKDSRPRSRDSRDRGARSKAEDHGVDTMKITDDDAAFILGKGGKTKEKIARVSGAEIELFERDLVLEIRGPKIKRKRAKKYCEGVMAQRTGPVNVTEEYDDDDLTMLNVPQEAVGFVTGRAGNFLRSIEEEWCTLMFFCEVDGSRGRGREYEKLAIFGEIRGRRGAELKVLSAVETKVPGYLDRIRNEVLDRDRGKDETGTWGTDTMTFKDDELSYALGKQGGTRKKLERSSQAVVQYVGNVALFSGTKSERRRAKEYMRWLFDQLAGPVYVEGWEERDDCTVVEVPSECIGYITGARRATLGTMEEEWGTLMFFMNKQEDRRGANRTEKLAIFGSERARRGAELKVMSGVETKSPGYYTRGVREKVSDKKGFDTDRLVFRDDELSYALGKEGATRKKLETASGAILQYVGNVAFIGGVKKERSRCREFIQWLLAQRRGTVTISDVGHRDDCTEVHIPENCKGWVTGNRGSELRRMEMQSSTYMFMALDERGEERLLIFSADAGSKTGDKGRMGAERLVNELVQEKLGSGGRGRSDSRRRSPSRRGRSDSRLAQWRSPSRRRGDSRRRKDSRSRSRR
;
A
#
# COMPACT_ATOMS: atom_id res chain seq x y z
N PRO A 1 15.39 -8.43 -61.87
CA PRO A 1 15.18 -9.42 -62.97
C PRO A 1 16.35 -10.42 -63.01
N SER A 2 16.06 -11.74 -63.09
CA SER A 2 17.01 -12.89 -63.22
C SER A 2 18.13 -13.01 -62.15
N ALA A 3 18.63 -14.19 -61.75
CA ALA A 3 18.25 -15.62 -61.85
C ALA A 3 19.09 -16.35 -60.75
N LYS A 4 18.55 -17.23 -59.89
CA LYS A 4 18.13 -18.64 -60.06
C LYS A 4 19.25 -19.71 -60.21
N PHE A 5 19.41 -20.49 -59.13
CA PHE A 5 19.47 -21.97 -59.04
C PHE A 5 20.74 -22.85 -59.23
N HIS A 6 20.82 -23.83 -58.31
CA HIS A 6 21.26 -25.24 -58.43
C HIS A 6 22.76 -25.58 -58.66
N VAL A 7 23.32 -26.76 -58.32
CA VAL A 7 23.12 -27.92 -57.40
C VAL A 7 23.87 -29.10 -58.04
N ALA A 8 24.71 -29.82 -57.29
CA ALA A 8 25.09 -31.25 -57.42
C ALA A 8 26.16 -31.55 -56.35
N SER A 9 26.18 -32.60 -55.50
CA SER A 9 25.71 -34.00 -55.49
C SER A 9 26.67 -35.01 -56.14
N MET A 10 27.23 -35.94 -55.34
CA MET A 10 27.75 -37.30 -55.68
C MET A 10 28.43 -37.89 -54.41
N THR A 11 28.53 -39.21 -54.10
CA THR A 11 27.67 -40.42 -54.25
C THR A 11 28.36 -41.61 -53.54
N ARG A 12 27.66 -42.77 -53.46
CA ARG A 12 28.12 -44.17 -53.20
C ARG A 12 27.90 -44.70 -51.77
N ASP A 13 27.05 -45.71 -51.53
CA ASP A 13 27.01 -47.15 -51.93
C ASP A 13 27.83 -48.01 -50.93
N GLY A 14 27.38 -49.16 -50.39
CA GLY A 14 26.10 -49.87 -50.49
C GLY A 14 26.12 -51.24 -49.74
N GLU A 15 24.98 -51.96 -49.76
CA GLU A 15 24.80 -53.41 -49.43
C GLU A 15 24.91 -53.84 -47.92
N ASP A 16 24.20 -54.86 -47.39
CA ASP A 16 23.40 -55.93 -48.05
C ASP A 16 22.31 -56.63 -47.16
N LYS A 17 21.32 -57.27 -47.82
CA LYS A 17 20.40 -58.39 -47.43
C LYS A 17 19.62 -58.39 -46.08
N ASP A 18 18.27 -58.32 -46.07
CA ASP A 18 17.25 -59.40 -46.30
C ASP A 18 17.08 -60.41 -45.14
N ARG A 19 15.91 -60.98 -44.78
CA ARG A 19 14.49 -60.98 -45.28
C ARG A 19 13.52 -61.31 -44.12
N SER A 20 12.25 -60.88 -44.10
CA SER A 20 11.07 -61.68 -44.54
C SER A 20 9.74 -60.93 -44.27
N ARG A 21 8.64 -61.36 -44.92
CA ARG A 21 7.34 -60.67 -44.94
C ARG A 21 6.22 -61.52 -44.31
N SER A 22 5.30 -60.88 -43.60
CA SER A 22 3.89 -61.27 -43.58
C SER A 22 2.98 -60.03 -43.61
N ARG A 23 1.84 -60.17 -44.32
CA ARG A 23 0.74 -59.19 -44.40
C ARG A 23 -0.24 -59.48 -43.24
N ASP A 24 -1.26 -58.68 -42.88
CA ASP A 24 -2.15 -57.85 -43.71
C ASP A 24 -2.92 -56.79 -42.87
N LYS A 25 -3.25 -55.67 -43.54
CA LYS A 25 -4.47 -54.83 -43.44
C LYS A 25 -5.15 -54.46 -42.08
N LYS A 26 -5.18 -53.13 -41.88
CA LYS A 26 -6.38 -52.22 -41.93
C LYS A 26 -6.86 -51.48 -40.66
N ASP A 27 -7.08 -50.17 -40.90
CA ASP A 27 -8.14 -49.30 -40.39
C ASP A 27 -8.35 -49.12 -38.86
N SER A 28 -7.85 -48.01 -38.30
CA SER A 28 -8.68 -46.80 -38.06
C SER A 28 -8.08 -45.78 -37.06
N ARG A 29 -8.19 -44.48 -37.43
CA ARG A 29 -8.15 -43.21 -36.64
C ARG A 29 -7.15 -43.06 -35.47
N PRO A 30 -6.29 -42.01 -35.46
CA PRO A 30 -5.45 -41.69 -34.30
C PRO A 30 -6.31 -41.19 -33.13
N ARG A 31 -6.34 -41.96 -32.03
CA ARG A 31 -6.82 -41.45 -30.74
C ARG A 31 -5.81 -40.46 -30.20
N SER A 32 -6.29 -39.27 -29.81
CA SER A 32 -5.58 -38.33 -28.96
C SER A 32 -5.05 -39.05 -27.71
N ARG A 33 -3.73 -39.16 -27.58
CA ARG A 33 -3.10 -39.58 -26.33
C ARG A 33 -2.88 -38.34 -25.48
N ASP A 34 -3.62 -38.28 -24.37
CA ASP A 34 -3.30 -37.40 -23.25
C ASP A 34 -1.82 -37.55 -22.88
N SER A 35 -1.04 -36.52 -23.20
CA SER A 35 0.25 -36.32 -22.55
C SER A 35 -0.07 -36.02 -21.09
N ARG A 36 0.24 -36.98 -20.21
CA ARG A 36 0.01 -36.85 -18.76
C ARG A 36 0.88 -35.72 -18.22
N ASP A 37 0.27 -34.55 -18.16
CA ASP A 37 0.74 -33.38 -17.44
C ASP A 37 1.10 -33.78 -16.01
N ARG A 38 2.40 -33.97 -15.75
CA ARG A 38 2.96 -34.06 -14.40
C ARG A 38 3.11 -32.66 -13.83
N GLY A 39 2.03 -31.89 -13.86
CA GLY A 39 1.88 -30.67 -13.09
C GLY A 39 2.24 -30.96 -11.63
N ALA A 40 3.03 -30.09 -11.04
CA ALA A 40 3.46 -30.23 -9.66
C ALA A 40 2.23 -30.36 -8.76
N ARG A 41 2.02 -31.58 -8.21
CA ARG A 41 1.01 -31.79 -7.18
C ARG A 41 1.32 -30.82 -6.05
N SER A 42 0.42 -29.87 -5.83
CA SER A 42 0.37 -29.09 -4.59
C SER A 42 0.55 -30.06 -3.43
N LYS A 43 1.65 -29.94 -2.68
CA LYS A 43 1.74 -30.62 -1.38
C LYS A 43 0.56 -30.09 -0.56
N ALA A 44 -0.13 -30.98 0.14
CA ALA A 44 -1.05 -30.55 1.18
C ALA A 44 -0.29 -29.61 2.12
N GLU A 45 -0.86 -28.46 2.44
CA GLU A 45 -0.16 -27.45 3.25
C GLU A 45 0.17 -28.05 4.62
N ASP A 46 1.42 -27.90 5.06
CA ASP A 46 1.92 -28.30 6.39
C ASP A 46 1.41 -27.32 7.48
N HIS A 47 0.08 -27.13 7.46
CA HIS A 47 -0.64 -26.15 8.25
C HIS A 47 -1.00 -26.77 9.60
N GLY A 48 -0.13 -26.55 10.58
CA GLY A 48 -0.31 -27.07 11.93
C GLY A 48 -0.60 -25.99 12.97
N VAL A 49 -0.61 -26.43 14.23
CA VAL A 49 -0.74 -25.61 15.42
C VAL A 49 0.37 -26.01 16.39
N ASP A 50 1.27 -25.09 16.75
CA ASP A 50 2.22 -25.28 17.85
C ASP A 50 1.75 -24.45 19.06
N THR A 51 2.00 -24.95 20.27
CA THR A 51 1.71 -24.24 21.51
C THR A 51 2.97 -23.99 22.32
N MET A 52 2.99 -22.86 23.04
CA MET A 52 4.06 -22.49 23.95
C MET A 52 3.44 -22.00 25.26
N LYS A 53 3.82 -22.62 26.38
CA LYS A 53 3.49 -22.10 27.71
C LYS A 53 4.38 -20.90 28.01
N ILE A 54 3.80 -19.86 28.60
CA ILE A 54 4.51 -18.63 28.97
C ILE A 54 4.16 -18.24 30.43
N THR A 55 4.87 -17.28 31.01
CA THR A 55 4.48 -16.70 32.30
C THR A 55 3.52 -15.51 32.10
N ASP A 56 2.87 -15.06 33.17
CA ASP A 56 1.99 -13.87 33.16
C ASP A 56 2.76 -12.61 32.73
N ASP A 57 3.98 -12.42 33.24
CA ASP A 57 4.91 -11.37 32.81
C ASP A 57 5.20 -11.42 31.30
N ASP A 58 5.44 -12.62 30.77
CA ASP A 58 5.75 -12.82 29.36
C ASP A 58 4.53 -12.58 28.48
N ALA A 59 3.33 -12.94 28.95
CA ALA A 59 2.06 -12.65 28.27
C ALA A 59 1.88 -11.14 28.07
N ALA A 60 2.09 -10.34 29.11
CA ALA A 60 2.04 -8.88 29.04
C ALA A 60 3.06 -8.30 28.04
N PHE A 61 4.27 -8.86 27.97
CA PHE A 61 5.34 -8.38 27.08
C PHE A 61 5.13 -8.80 25.62
N ILE A 62 4.70 -10.05 25.37
CA ILE A 62 4.37 -10.58 24.04
C ILE A 62 3.13 -9.87 23.47
N LEU A 63 2.12 -9.57 24.29
CA LEU A 63 1.00 -8.73 23.88
C LEU A 63 1.51 -7.33 23.49
N GLY A 64 2.28 -6.71 24.40
CA GLY A 64 2.74 -5.34 24.26
C GLY A 64 1.60 -4.32 24.31
N LYS A 65 1.93 -3.03 24.25
CA LYS A 65 0.93 -1.96 24.35
C LYS A 65 -0.08 -2.01 23.19
N GLY A 66 -1.28 -2.51 23.48
CA GLY A 66 -2.37 -2.64 22.51
C GLY A 66 -2.15 -3.75 21.49
N GLY A 67 -1.54 -4.88 21.86
CA GLY A 67 -1.34 -6.04 20.96
C GLY A 67 -0.23 -5.89 19.91
N LYS A 68 0.42 -4.72 19.85
CA LYS A 68 1.41 -4.37 18.81
C LYS A 68 2.61 -5.31 18.71
N THR A 69 3.06 -5.89 19.83
CA THR A 69 4.21 -6.82 19.81
C THR A 69 3.79 -8.12 19.13
N LYS A 70 2.67 -8.71 19.57
CA LYS A 70 2.06 -9.90 18.95
C LYS A 70 1.79 -9.69 17.46
N GLU A 71 1.20 -8.56 17.08
CA GLU A 71 0.95 -8.20 15.68
C GLU A 71 2.22 -8.01 14.85
N LYS A 72 3.33 -7.55 15.46
CA LYS A 72 4.63 -7.51 14.79
C LYS A 72 5.15 -8.92 14.58
N ILE A 73 5.19 -9.76 15.62
CA ILE A 73 5.70 -11.14 15.51
C ILE A 73 4.90 -11.93 14.45
N ALA A 74 3.57 -11.82 14.44
CA ALA A 74 2.71 -12.45 13.45
C ALA A 74 3.04 -11.98 12.02
N ARG A 75 3.20 -10.66 11.79
CA ARG A 75 3.57 -10.13 10.47
C ARG A 75 4.98 -10.55 10.02
N VAL A 76 5.98 -10.53 10.91
CA VAL A 76 7.39 -10.83 10.57
C VAL A 76 7.62 -12.34 10.37
N SER A 77 6.85 -13.20 11.04
CA SER A 77 6.89 -14.66 10.86
C SER A 77 5.96 -15.15 9.74
N GLY A 78 4.91 -14.39 9.44
CA GLY A 78 3.81 -14.78 8.58
C GLY A 78 2.92 -15.88 9.17
N ALA A 79 3.01 -16.14 10.48
CA ALA A 79 2.16 -17.07 11.23
C ALA A 79 1.00 -16.36 11.92
N GLU A 80 -0.08 -17.08 12.18
CA GLU A 80 -1.16 -16.59 13.04
C GLU A 80 -0.78 -16.82 14.50
N ILE A 81 -1.01 -15.83 15.37
CA ILE A 81 -0.63 -15.90 16.79
C ILE A 81 -1.80 -15.48 17.67
N GLU A 82 -2.30 -16.44 18.44
CA GLU A 82 -3.34 -16.26 19.46
C GLU A 82 -2.70 -16.39 20.85
N LEU A 83 -3.20 -15.61 21.82
CA LEU A 83 -2.76 -15.67 23.21
C LEU A 83 -3.98 -15.97 24.07
N PHE A 84 -3.95 -17.10 24.76
CA PHE A 84 -4.97 -17.50 25.71
C PHE A 84 -4.51 -17.09 27.11
N GLU A 85 -4.78 -15.83 27.48
CA GLU A 85 -4.31 -15.20 28.73
C GLU A 85 -4.70 -16.00 29.98
N ARG A 86 -5.89 -16.62 29.99
CA ARG A 86 -6.37 -17.45 31.11
C ARG A 86 -5.56 -18.73 31.33
N ASP A 87 -5.07 -19.30 30.25
CA ASP A 87 -4.37 -20.60 30.23
C ASP A 87 -2.85 -20.41 30.18
N LEU A 88 -2.38 -19.16 30.00
CA LEU A 88 -0.99 -18.78 29.73
C LEU A 88 -0.35 -19.58 28.59
N VAL A 89 -1.13 -19.81 27.53
CA VAL A 89 -0.70 -20.49 26.30
C VAL A 89 -0.69 -19.51 25.14
N LEU A 90 0.46 -19.41 24.47
CA LEU A 90 0.56 -18.85 23.14
C LEU A 90 0.34 -19.97 22.12
N GLU A 91 -0.57 -19.74 21.17
CA GLU A 91 -0.86 -20.67 20.10
C GLU A 91 -0.44 -20.07 18.75
N ILE A 92 0.29 -20.85 17.96
CA ILE A 92 0.94 -20.42 16.73
C ILE A 92 0.47 -21.32 15.58
N ARG A 93 -0.25 -20.76 14.60
CA ARG A 93 -0.79 -21.51 13.45
C ARG A 93 -0.09 -21.17 12.15
N GLY A 94 -0.08 -22.13 11.23
CA GLY A 94 0.41 -21.96 9.86
C GLY A 94 1.43 -23.01 9.42
N PRO A 95 2.11 -22.78 8.28
CA PRO A 95 3.19 -23.62 7.79
C PRO A 95 4.28 -23.81 8.85
N LYS A 96 4.77 -25.05 9.03
CA LYS A 96 5.80 -25.42 10.02
C LYS A 96 6.99 -24.45 10.11
N ILE A 97 7.52 -23.99 8.97
CA ILE A 97 8.62 -23.01 8.96
C ILE A 97 8.21 -21.67 9.60
N LYS A 98 7.02 -21.16 9.29
CA LYS A 98 6.50 -19.92 9.87
C LYS A 98 6.23 -20.07 11.37
N ARG A 99 5.74 -21.24 11.80
CA ARG A 99 5.55 -21.55 13.23
C ARG A 99 6.89 -21.60 13.99
N LYS A 100 7.91 -22.25 13.44
CA LYS A 100 9.28 -22.25 14.01
C LYS A 100 9.82 -20.83 14.16
N ARG A 101 9.72 -20.00 13.11
CA ARG A 101 10.15 -18.58 13.13
C ARG A 101 9.38 -17.78 14.20
N ALA A 102 8.05 -17.89 14.24
CA ALA A 102 7.22 -17.21 15.24
C ALA A 102 7.61 -17.60 16.68
N LYS A 103 7.84 -18.89 16.95
CA LYS A 103 8.28 -19.35 18.27
C LYS A 103 9.63 -18.74 18.67
N LYS A 104 10.63 -18.84 17.79
CA LYS A 104 11.97 -18.24 17.93
C LYS A 104 11.91 -16.73 18.20
N TYR A 105 11.01 -16.03 17.50
CA TYR A 105 10.80 -14.59 17.69
C TYR A 105 10.16 -14.27 19.04
N CYS A 106 9.19 -15.07 19.51
CA CYS A 106 8.63 -14.92 20.85
C CYS A 106 9.69 -15.19 21.93
N GLU A 107 10.53 -16.22 21.76
CA GLU A 107 11.66 -16.52 22.65
C GLU A 107 12.65 -15.35 22.71
N GLY A 108 13.01 -14.74 21.58
CA GLY A 108 13.85 -13.52 21.54
C GLY A 108 13.21 -12.30 22.20
N VAL A 109 11.90 -12.10 22.02
CA VAL A 109 11.13 -11.03 22.71
C VAL A 109 11.11 -11.26 24.22
N MET A 110 10.85 -12.48 24.71
CA MET A 110 10.90 -12.80 26.14
C MET A 110 12.32 -12.64 26.71
N ALA A 111 13.35 -13.06 25.98
CA ALA A 111 14.75 -12.91 26.40
C ALA A 111 15.14 -11.43 26.56
N GLN A 112 14.69 -10.54 25.68
CA GLN A 112 14.95 -9.10 25.77
C GLN A 112 14.41 -8.45 27.06
N ARG A 113 13.39 -9.05 27.71
CA ARG A 113 12.88 -8.62 29.02
C ARG A 113 13.83 -9.01 30.16
N THR A 114 14.41 -10.21 30.10
CA THR A 114 15.13 -10.84 31.22
C THR A 114 16.66 -10.68 31.14
N GLY A 115 17.20 -10.35 29.98
CA GLY A 115 18.64 -10.15 29.81
C GLY A 115 19.06 -9.90 28.35
N PRO A 116 20.34 -10.16 28.00
CA PRO A 116 20.77 -10.15 26.61
C PRO A 116 20.11 -11.28 25.82
N VAL A 117 19.66 -10.98 24.61
CA VAL A 117 19.24 -12.01 23.64
C VAL A 117 20.48 -12.78 23.20
N ASN A 118 20.42 -14.11 23.23
CA ASN A 118 21.47 -14.97 22.70
C ASN A 118 21.02 -15.54 21.36
N VAL A 119 21.87 -15.48 20.34
CA VAL A 119 21.58 -16.04 19.01
C VAL A 119 22.68 -17.06 18.69
N THR A 120 22.28 -18.32 18.48
CA THR A 120 23.16 -19.43 18.12
C THR A 120 22.99 -19.79 16.63
N GLU A 121 23.86 -20.64 16.08
CA GLU A 121 23.76 -21.10 14.68
C GLU A 121 22.41 -21.77 14.35
N GLU A 122 21.74 -22.38 15.34
CA GLU A 122 20.40 -22.99 15.18
C GLU A 122 19.27 -21.99 14.86
N TYR A 123 19.54 -20.68 15.02
CA TYR A 123 18.59 -19.60 14.74
C TYR A 123 18.52 -19.22 13.25
N ASP A 124 19.41 -19.70 12.38
CA ASP A 124 19.34 -19.39 10.95
C ASP A 124 18.32 -20.28 10.21
N ASP A 125 17.08 -19.79 10.11
CA ASP A 125 16.03 -20.37 9.25
C ASP A 125 15.98 -19.67 7.88
N ASP A 126 17.10 -19.15 7.40
CA ASP A 126 17.23 -18.19 6.28
C ASP A 126 16.40 -16.91 6.46
N ASP A 127 16.08 -16.60 7.72
CA ASP A 127 15.31 -15.45 8.17
C ASP A 127 16.13 -14.44 8.98
N LEU A 128 17.46 -14.59 9.01
CA LEU A 128 18.38 -13.81 9.83
C LEU A 128 19.41 -13.05 8.96
N THR A 129 19.69 -11.82 9.36
CA THR A 129 20.87 -11.06 8.95
C THR A 129 21.59 -10.57 10.20
N MET A 130 22.86 -10.94 10.36
CA MET A 130 23.71 -10.48 11.45
C MET A 130 24.54 -9.28 10.98
N LEU A 131 24.44 -8.16 11.69
CA LEU A 131 25.17 -6.93 11.37
C LEU A 131 26.07 -6.51 12.54
N ASN A 132 27.35 -6.25 12.26
CA ASN A 132 28.25 -5.62 13.22
C ASN A 132 27.98 -4.10 13.25
N VAL A 133 27.70 -3.55 14.43
CA VAL A 133 27.46 -2.12 14.67
C VAL A 133 28.58 -1.60 15.57
N PRO A 134 29.38 -0.59 15.14
CA PRO A 134 30.43 -0.01 15.97
C PRO A 134 29.88 0.45 17.33
N GLN A 135 30.62 0.22 18.42
CA GLN A 135 30.16 0.52 19.78
C GLN A 135 29.66 1.98 19.94
N GLU A 136 30.36 2.92 19.31
CA GLU A 136 30.02 4.35 19.30
C GLU A 136 28.77 4.72 18.49
N ALA A 137 28.31 3.82 17.60
CA ALA A 137 27.11 3.98 16.79
C ALA A 137 25.86 3.32 17.41
N VAL A 138 26.01 2.37 18.34
CA VAL A 138 24.90 1.62 18.97
C VAL A 138 23.81 2.55 19.52
N GLY A 139 24.18 3.58 20.28
CA GLY A 139 23.22 4.55 20.83
C GLY A 139 22.49 5.38 19.76
N PHE A 140 23.15 5.66 18.64
CA PHE A 140 22.58 6.39 17.50
C PHE A 140 21.59 5.51 16.72
N VAL A 141 21.96 4.26 16.46
CA VAL A 141 21.12 3.22 15.80
C VAL A 141 19.91 2.83 16.66
N THR A 142 20.07 2.77 17.98
CA THR A 142 18.94 2.56 18.90
C THR A 142 18.00 3.77 18.89
N GLY A 143 18.58 4.97 18.93
CA GLY A 143 17.87 6.23 19.04
C GLY A 143 17.21 6.43 20.41
N ARG A 144 16.66 7.62 20.65
CA ARG A 144 16.07 7.99 21.94
C ARG A 144 14.95 7.02 22.33
N ALA A 145 15.10 6.38 23.48
CA ALA A 145 14.19 5.36 24.01
C ALA A 145 13.90 4.18 23.04
N GLY A 146 14.81 3.87 22.11
CA GLY A 146 14.63 2.81 21.10
C GLY A 146 13.77 3.21 19.89
N ASN A 147 13.36 4.48 19.77
CA ASN A 147 12.38 4.89 18.77
C ASN A 147 12.90 4.80 17.33
N PHE A 148 14.20 4.99 17.09
CA PHE A 148 14.73 4.89 15.73
C PHE A 148 14.72 3.44 15.26
N LEU A 149 15.28 2.52 16.06
CA LEU A 149 15.27 1.08 15.75
C LEU A 149 13.83 0.54 15.56
N ARG A 150 12.89 0.88 16.45
CA ARG A 150 11.47 0.49 16.30
C ARG A 150 10.82 1.05 15.03
N SER A 151 11.19 2.27 14.60
CA SER A 151 10.67 2.83 13.35
C SER A 151 11.18 2.09 12.11
N ILE A 152 12.39 1.52 12.17
CA ILE A 152 12.94 0.67 11.11
C ILE A 152 12.20 -0.69 11.10
N GLU A 153 11.98 -1.30 12.27
CA GLU A 153 11.18 -2.53 12.40
C GLU A 153 9.76 -2.38 11.84
N GLU A 154 9.10 -1.25 12.12
CA GLU A 154 7.75 -0.94 11.63
C GLU A 154 7.73 -0.66 10.11
N GLU A 155 8.73 0.05 9.58
CA GLU A 155 8.84 0.40 8.15
C GLU A 155 9.17 -0.81 7.26
N TRP A 156 10.06 -1.68 7.73
CA TRP A 156 10.58 -2.81 6.96
C TRP A 156 10.00 -4.17 7.34
N CYS A 157 9.09 -4.20 8.31
CA CYS A 157 8.49 -5.42 8.84
C CYS A 157 9.55 -6.44 9.28
N THR A 158 10.39 -6.03 10.22
CA THR A 158 11.44 -6.85 10.83
C THR A 158 11.33 -6.88 12.36
N LEU A 159 12.07 -7.81 12.98
CA LEU A 159 12.36 -7.81 14.42
C LEU A 159 13.87 -7.65 14.60
N MET A 160 14.31 -6.78 15.51
CA MET A 160 15.73 -6.47 15.67
C MET A 160 16.19 -6.50 17.13
N PHE A 161 17.26 -7.25 17.39
CA PHE A 161 17.83 -7.43 18.72
C PHE A 161 19.34 -7.22 18.69
N PHE A 162 19.87 -6.39 19.59
CA PHE A 162 21.28 -6.49 19.95
C PHE A 162 21.45 -7.77 20.77
N CYS A 163 22.42 -8.61 20.39
CA CYS A 163 22.56 -9.96 20.92
C CYS A 163 24.00 -10.34 21.24
N GLU A 164 24.16 -11.29 22.16
CA GLU A 164 25.40 -12.03 22.34
C GLU A 164 25.41 -13.26 21.41
N VAL A 165 26.59 -13.58 20.88
CA VAL A 165 26.83 -14.80 20.09
C VAL A 165 27.93 -15.59 20.81
N ASP A 166 27.64 -16.86 21.08
CA ASP A 166 28.55 -17.90 21.60
C ASP A 166 29.47 -17.44 22.74
N GLY A 167 28.87 -16.93 23.82
CA GLY A 167 29.58 -16.68 25.08
C GLY A 167 30.63 -15.56 25.04
N SER A 168 30.65 -14.71 24.01
CA SER A 168 31.65 -13.66 23.74
C SER A 168 31.68 -12.48 24.74
N ARG A 169 31.56 -12.73 26.05
CA ARG A 169 31.50 -11.73 27.14
C ARG A 169 32.85 -11.08 27.43
N GLY A 170 33.29 -10.18 26.57
CA GLY A 170 34.44 -9.30 26.80
C GLY A 170 34.00 -7.85 27.08
N ARG A 171 34.58 -7.23 28.12
CA ARG A 171 34.63 -5.75 28.19
C ARG A 171 35.61 -5.27 27.12
N GLY A 172 35.21 -4.28 26.33
CA GLY A 172 36.04 -3.71 25.25
C GLY A 172 35.76 -4.25 23.85
N ARG A 173 34.53 -4.72 23.56
CA ARG A 173 34.10 -4.97 22.17
C ARG A 173 34.16 -3.67 21.36
N GLU A 174 34.73 -3.75 20.16
CA GLU A 174 34.70 -2.66 19.17
C GLU A 174 33.33 -2.56 18.48
N TYR A 175 32.59 -3.68 18.43
CA TYR A 175 31.29 -3.84 17.78
C TYR A 175 30.29 -4.60 18.66
N GLU A 176 29.03 -4.18 18.64
CA GLU A 176 27.90 -5.03 19.07
C GLU A 176 27.26 -5.70 17.86
N LYS A 177 26.71 -6.90 18.06
CA LYS A 177 25.99 -7.64 17.01
C LYS A 177 24.50 -7.29 17.06
N LEU A 178 23.95 -6.90 15.91
CA LEU A 178 22.53 -6.67 15.69
C LEU A 178 21.98 -7.81 14.82
N ALA A 179 21.12 -8.65 15.41
CA ALA A 179 20.33 -9.63 14.68
C ALA A 179 19.10 -8.93 14.07
N ILE A 180 18.90 -9.10 12.77
CA ILE A 180 17.75 -8.58 12.01
C ILE A 180 16.98 -9.77 11.45
N PHE A 181 15.76 -9.98 11.95
CA PHE A 181 14.88 -11.08 11.55
C PHE A 181 13.76 -10.63 10.61
N GLY A 182 13.42 -11.46 9.62
CA GLY A 182 12.32 -11.25 8.68
C GLY A 182 12.61 -11.81 7.28
N GLU A 183 11.78 -11.44 6.30
CA GLU A 183 12.03 -11.77 4.88
C GLU A 183 13.21 -10.97 4.32
N ILE A 184 13.93 -11.55 3.33
CA ILE A 184 15.15 -10.99 2.71
C ILE A 184 15.01 -9.49 2.40
N ARG A 185 13.92 -9.09 1.76
CA ARG A 185 13.63 -7.68 1.42
C ARG A 185 13.53 -6.79 2.66
N GLY A 186 12.82 -7.24 3.69
CA GLY A 186 12.65 -6.52 4.95
C GLY A 186 13.98 -6.39 5.70
N ARG A 187 14.70 -7.50 5.86
CA ARG A 187 16.03 -7.51 6.49
C ARG A 187 16.98 -6.56 5.78
N ARG A 188 17.01 -6.60 4.44
CA ARG A 188 17.92 -5.79 3.64
C ARG A 188 17.62 -4.30 3.72
N GLY A 189 16.34 -3.90 3.68
CA GLY A 189 15.96 -2.50 3.87
C GLY A 189 16.24 -1.99 5.29
N ALA A 190 15.97 -2.81 6.30
CA ALA A 190 16.31 -2.50 7.69
C ALA A 190 17.83 -2.34 7.88
N GLU A 191 18.60 -3.30 7.38
CA GLU A 191 20.07 -3.27 7.39
C GLU A 191 20.62 -2.00 6.73
N LEU A 192 20.24 -1.71 5.48
CA LEU A 192 20.80 -0.56 4.76
C LEU A 192 20.45 0.76 5.47
N LYS A 193 19.31 0.82 6.16
CA LYS A 193 18.90 1.97 6.95
C LYS A 193 19.67 2.09 8.27
N VAL A 194 20.02 0.96 8.92
CA VAL A 194 20.97 0.94 10.03
C VAL A 194 22.36 1.38 9.54
N LEU A 195 22.87 0.83 8.43
CA LEU A 195 24.15 1.21 7.84
C LEU A 195 24.21 2.70 7.46
N SER A 196 23.13 3.27 6.94
CA SER A 196 23.02 4.72 6.68
C SER A 196 23.21 5.55 7.95
N ALA A 197 22.64 5.09 9.08
CA ALA A 197 22.82 5.74 10.38
C ALA A 197 24.22 5.50 10.98
N VAL A 198 24.80 4.30 10.81
CA VAL A 198 26.19 4.02 11.22
C VAL A 198 27.17 4.89 10.44
N GLU A 199 27.06 4.96 9.12
CA GLU A 199 27.92 5.78 8.24
C GLU A 199 27.81 7.28 8.57
N THR A 200 26.63 7.76 8.98
CA THR A 200 26.43 9.14 9.45
C THR A 200 27.20 9.42 10.76
N LYS A 201 27.39 8.39 11.60
CA LYS A 201 28.04 8.49 12.92
C LYS A 201 29.53 8.11 12.88
N VAL A 202 29.91 7.25 11.94
CA VAL A 202 31.24 6.65 11.73
C VAL A 202 31.51 6.67 10.22
N PRO A 203 31.93 7.80 9.64
CA PRO A 203 32.17 7.92 8.19
C PRO A 203 33.28 6.97 7.71
N GLY A 204 33.10 6.43 6.50
CA GLY A 204 33.99 5.42 5.91
C GLY A 204 33.79 4.00 6.48
N TYR A 205 32.71 3.74 7.22
CA TYR A 205 32.41 2.39 7.72
C TYR A 205 31.97 1.46 6.59
N LEU A 206 31.11 1.94 5.69
CA LEU A 206 30.65 1.17 4.52
C LEU A 206 31.82 0.61 3.70
N ASP A 207 32.90 1.38 3.54
CA ASP A 207 34.05 0.97 2.72
C ASP A 207 34.81 -0.22 3.32
N ARG A 208 34.83 -0.35 4.66
CA ARG A 208 35.44 -1.49 5.36
C ARG A 208 34.67 -2.79 5.13
N ILE A 209 33.34 -2.71 5.04
CA ILE A 209 32.43 -3.86 4.93
C ILE A 209 31.80 -4.01 3.53
N ARG A 210 32.28 -3.24 2.53
CA ARG A 210 31.59 -3.06 1.25
C ARG A 210 31.29 -4.38 0.54
N ASN A 211 32.27 -5.28 0.46
CA ASN A 211 32.11 -6.56 -0.23
C ASN A 211 31.08 -7.46 0.48
N GLU A 212 31.16 -7.56 1.82
CA GLU A 212 30.17 -8.26 2.64
C GLU A 212 28.75 -7.72 2.38
N VAL A 213 28.61 -6.40 2.32
CA VAL A 213 27.34 -5.73 2.04
C VAL A 213 26.84 -6.00 0.62
N LEU A 214 27.69 -6.12 -0.40
CA LEU A 214 27.27 -6.32 -1.79
C LEU A 214 27.01 -7.78 -2.19
N ASP A 215 27.69 -8.72 -1.54
CA ASP A 215 27.52 -10.16 -1.76
C ASP A 215 26.40 -10.76 -0.88
N ARG A 216 25.93 -10.05 0.15
CA ARG A 216 24.83 -10.51 1.03
C ARG A 216 23.54 -10.83 0.28
N ASP A 217 22.96 -11.97 0.64
CA ASP A 217 21.74 -12.56 0.08
C ASP A 217 21.77 -12.75 -1.46
N ARG A 218 22.94 -12.70 -2.11
CA ARG A 218 23.03 -12.87 -3.58
C ARG A 218 22.42 -14.21 -4.00
N GLY A 219 21.41 -14.15 -4.87
CA GLY A 219 20.70 -15.33 -5.37
C GLY A 219 19.83 -16.07 -4.35
N LYS A 220 19.54 -15.49 -3.17
CA LYS A 220 18.68 -16.13 -2.15
C LYS A 220 17.17 -15.99 -2.38
N ASP A 221 16.72 -15.23 -3.37
CA ASP A 221 15.30 -15.20 -3.74
C ASP A 221 14.92 -16.40 -4.62
N GLU A 222 13.61 -16.65 -4.78
CA GLU A 222 13.08 -17.75 -5.59
C GLU A 222 13.54 -17.73 -7.06
N THR A 223 13.92 -16.56 -7.59
CA THR A 223 14.42 -16.43 -8.98
C THR A 223 15.93 -16.59 -9.11
N GLY A 224 16.68 -16.63 -7.99
CA GLY A 224 18.14 -16.63 -7.98
C GLY A 224 18.76 -15.33 -8.52
N THR A 225 18.02 -14.22 -8.56
CA THR A 225 18.48 -12.93 -9.13
C THR A 225 18.69 -11.82 -8.12
N TRP A 226 18.40 -12.05 -6.84
CA TRP A 226 18.63 -11.10 -5.75
C TRP A 226 20.11 -10.71 -5.65
N GLY A 227 20.36 -9.50 -5.20
CA GLY A 227 21.68 -8.98 -4.94
C GLY A 227 21.63 -7.48 -4.69
N THR A 228 22.79 -6.83 -4.77
CA THR A 228 22.92 -5.38 -4.64
C THR A 228 23.78 -4.79 -5.75
N ASP A 229 23.30 -3.70 -6.33
CA ASP A 229 24.05 -2.82 -7.22
C ASP A 229 24.31 -1.49 -6.51
N THR A 230 25.38 -0.78 -6.90
CA THR A 230 25.67 0.56 -6.38
C THR A 230 25.68 1.64 -7.47
N MET A 231 25.61 2.89 -7.02
CA MET A 231 26.02 4.08 -7.75
C MET A 231 26.56 5.12 -6.75
N THR A 232 27.72 5.71 -7.03
CA THR A 232 28.35 6.74 -6.20
C THR A 232 28.04 8.12 -6.77
N PHE A 233 27.77 9.07 -5.90
CA PHE A 233 27.48 10.47 -6.24
C PHE A 233 28.59 11.41 -5.75
N LYS A 234 28.61 12.60 -6.33
CA LYS A 234 29.21 13.79 -5.72
C LYS A 234 28.25 14.40 -4.67
N ASP A 235 28.76 15.22 -3.77
CA ASP A 235 27.97 15.78 -2.66
C ASP A 235 26.83 16.70 -3.13
N ASP A 236 27.04 17.42 -4.24
CA ASP A 236 26.02 18.25 -4.89
C ASP A 236 24.90 17.40 -5.52
N GLU A 237 25.28 16.32 -6.22
CA GLU A 237 24.36 15.35 -6.82
C GLU A 237 23.50 14.61 -5.78
N LEU A 238 24.08 14.21 -4.65
CA LEU A 238 23.41 13.45 -3.59
C LEU A 238 22.20 14.20 -3.01
N SER A 239 22.31 15.52 -2.86
CA SER A 239 21.24 16.38 -2.33
C SER A 239 19.96 16.31 -3.19
N TYR A 240 20.13 16.22 -4.51
CA TYR A 240 19.05 16.08 -5.49
C TYR A 240 18.48 14.66 -5.51
N ALA A 241 19.36 13.64 -5.50
CA ALA A 241 18.98 12.22 -5.48
C ALA A 241 18.17 11.86 -4.21
N LEU A 242 18.50 12.47 -3.07
CA LEU A 242 17.70 12.38 -1.85
C LEU A 242 16.33 13.06 -2.04
N GLY A 243 16.37 14.31 -2.48
CA GLY A 243 15.21 15.21 -2.55
C GLY A 243 14.70 15.64 -1.18
N LYS A 244 13.79 16.62 -1.16
CA LYS A 244 13.19 17.13 0.08
C LYS A 244 12.57 15.99 0.90
N GLN A 245 13.03 15.81 2.15
CA GLN A 245 12.58 14.75 3.06
C GLN A 245 12.67 13.31 2.51
N GLY A 246 13.61 13.06 1.59
CA GLY A 246 13.77 11.76 0.93
C GLY A 246 12.71 11.46 -0.13
N GLY A 247 12.00 12.48 -0.63
CA GLY A 247 10.90 12.31 -1.59
C GLY A 247 11.35 11.64 -2.90
N THR A 248 12.49 12.03 -3.45
CA THR A 248 13.06 11.42 -4.67
C THR A 248 13.42 9.96 -4.41
N ARG A 249 14.11 9.67 -3.29
CA ARG A 249 14.42 8.30 -2.84
C ARG A 249 13.17 7.40 -2.80
N LYS A 250 12.12 7.87 -2.12
CA LYS A 250 10.88 7.11 -1.91
C LYS A 250 10.12 6.86 -3.23
N LYS A 251 10.11 7.82 -4.15
CA LYS A 251 9.53 7.65 -5.49
C LYS A 251 10.30 6.61 -6.30
N LEU A 252 11.62 6.66 -6.26
CA LEU A 252 12.48 5.71 -6.96
C LEU A 252 12.33 4.28 -6.40
N GLU A 253 12.33 4.13 -5.09
CA GLU A 253 12.07 2.88 -4.36
C GLU A 253 10.72 2.26 -4.74
N ARG A 254 9.63 3.03 -4.65
CA ARG A 254 8.28 2.55 -4.99
C ARG A 254 8.12 2.18 -6.47
N SER A 255 8.64 3.00 -7.38
CA SER A 255 8.44 2.82 -8.83
C SER A 255 9.34 1.72 -9.42
N SER A 256 10.59 1.60 -8.97
CA SER A 256 11.49 0.51 -9.40
C SER A 256 11.18 -0.83 -8.74
N GLN A 257 10.55 -0.78 -7.56
CA GLN A 257 10.39 -1.87 -6.59
C GLN A 257 11.72 -2.37 -5.98
N ALA A 258 12.87 -1.74 -6.25
CA ALA A 258 14.10 -2.00 -5.50
C ALA A 258 14.01 -1.38 -4.10
N VAL A 259 14.72 -1.97 -3.13
CA VAL A 259 15.13 -1.27 -1.91
C VAL A 259 16.19 -0.23 -2.32
N VAL A 260 15.98 1.04 -2.00
CA VAL A 260 16.90 2.12 -2.43
C VAL A 260 17.31 2.97 -1.23
N GLN A 261 18.56 2.82 -0.80
CA GLN A 261 19.07 3.53 0.37
C GLN A 261 20.42 4.18 0.07
N TYR A 262 20.61 5.39 0.60
CA TYR A 262 21.91 6.07 0.56
C TYR A 262 22.67 5.78 1.84
N VAL A 263 23.94 5.41 1.72
CA VAL A 263 24.88 5.21 2.81
C VAL A 263 26.13 6.00 2.43
N GLY A 264 26.35 7.12 3.12
CA GLY A 264 27.30 8.14 2.67
C GLY A 264 26.90 8.69 1.29
N ASN A 265 27.87 8.78 0.39
CA ASN A 265 27.67 9.20 -1.00
C ASN A 265 27.31 8.04 -1.96
N VAL A 266 27.02 6.84 -1.45
CA VAL A 266 26.69 5.66 -2.26
C VAL A 266 25.20 5.33 -2.15
N ALA A 267 24.49 5.29 -3.29
CA ALA A 267 23.22 4.56 -3.36
C ALA A 267 23.49 3.06 -3.47
N LEU A 268 22.77 2.30 -2.66
CA LEU A 268 22.64 0.85 -2.78
C LEU A 268 21.22 0.53 -3.24
N PHE A 269 21.14 -0.21 -4.35
CA PHE A 269 19.92 -0.72 -4.95
C PHE A 269 19.89 -2.22 -4.68
N SER A 270 19.00 -2.71 -3.80
CA SER A 270 18.86 -4.14 -3.52
C SER A 270 17.51 -4.67 -4.01
N GLY A 271 17.48 -5.89 -4.50
CA GLY A 271 16.29 -6.46 -5.15
C GLY A 271 16.67 -7.52 -6.18
N THR A 272 15.68 -7.99 -6.94
CA THR A 272 15.88 -8.81 -8.14
C THR A 272 16.66 -8.05 -9.23
N LYS A 273 17.20 -8.77 -10.22
CA LYS A 273 17.99 -8.15 -11.30
C LYS A 273 17.21 -7.10 -12.10
N SER A 274 15.90 -7.30 -12.31
CA SER A 274 15.03 -6.33 -12.99
C SER A 274 14.80 -5.08 -12.13
N GLU A 275 14.51 -5.23 -10.84
CA GLU A 275 14.31 -4.11 -9.90
C GLU A 275 15.53 -3.19 -9.82
N ARG A 276 16.74 -3.77 -9.67
CA ARG A 276 17.99 -2.99 -9.61
C ARG A 276 18.29 -2.27 -10.93
N ARG A 277 18.05 -2.93 -12.07
CA ARG A 277 18.15 -2.33 -13.41
C ARG A 277 17.24 -1.11 -13.51
N ARG A 278 15.96 -1.26 -13.17
CA ARG A 278 14.97 -0.18 -13.18
C ARG A 278 15.39 0.99 -12.31
N ALA A 279 15.79 0.74 -11.06
CA ALA A 279 16.21 1.79 -10.15
C ALA A 279 17.40 2.61 -10.70
N LYS A 280 18.36 1.97 -11.37
CA LYS A 280 19.51 2.64 -11.98
C LYS A 280 19.16 3.41 -13.24
N GLU A 281 18.31 2.86 -14.11
CA GLU A 281 17.81 3.56 -15.30
C GLU A 281 16.96 4.78 -14.91
N TYR A 282 16.02 4.61 -13.99
CA TYR A 282 15.14 5.68 -13.51
C TYR A 282 15.93 6.80 -12.81
N MET A 283 16.99 6.45 -12.06
CA MET A 283 17.88 7.44 -11.47
C MET A 283 18.65 8.23 -12.54
N ARG A 284 19.16 7.58 -13.58
CA ARG A 284 19.82 8.29 -14.70
C ARG A 284 18.86 9.28 -15.34
N TRP A 285 17.63 8.87 -15.65
CA TRP A 285 16.61 9.76 -16.22
C TRP A 285 16.26 10.95 -15.31
N LEU A 286 16.28 10.78 -13.99
CA LEU A 286 16.12 11.89 -13.05
C LEU A 286 17.25 12.94 -13.17
N PHE A 287 18.50 12.50 -13.39
CA PHE A 287 19.62 13.41 -13.66
C PHE A 287 19.59 13.97 -15.09
N ASP A 288 19.26 13.17 -16.10
CA ASP A 288 19.12 13.62 -17.49
C ASP A 288 18.05 14.72 -17.60
N GLN A 289 16.99 14.66 -16.78
CA GLN A 289 15.96 15.70 -16.71
C GLN A 289 16.49 17.08 -16.24
N LEU A 290 17.61 17.12 -15.51
CA LEU A 290 18.27 18.39 -15.16
C LEU A 290 18.97 19.02 -16.36
N ALA A 291 19.46 18.20 -17.30
CA ALA A 291 20.13 18.66 -18.51
C ALA A 291 19.15 18.99 -19.65
N GLY A 292 17.97 18.34 -19.71
CA GLY A 292 17.00 18.60 -20.76
C GLY A 292 15.76 17.69 -20.76
N PRO A 293 14.98 17.66 -21.85
CA PRO A 293 13.87 16.72 -22.00
C PRO A 293 14.39 15.29 -22.12
N VAL A 294 13.84 14.38 -21.31
CA VAL A 294 14.14 12.94 -21.37
C VAL A 294 13.27 12.28 -22.44
N TYR A 295 13.86 11.38 -23.22
CA TYR A 295 13.13 10.44 -24.07
C TYR A 295 13.60 9.02 -23.74
N VAL A 296 12.66 8.08 -23.61
CA VAL A 296 12.97 6.68 -23.32
C VAL A 296 12.82 5.87 -24.60
N GLU A 297 13.95 5.42 -25.13
CA GLU A 297 14.00 4.55 -26.31
C GLU A 297 13.45 3.16 -25.99
N GLY A 298 12.73 2.56 -26.95
CA GLY A 298 12.11 1.23 -26.80
C GLY A 298 11.08 1.12 -25.68
N TRP A 299 10.47 2.23 -25.23
CA TRP A 299 9.50 2.20 -24.13
C TRP A 299 8.29 1.28 -24.42
N GLU A 300 7.95 1.11 -25.69
CA GLU A 300 6.88 0.23 -26.19
C GLU A 300 7.09 -1.25 -25.81
N GLU A 301 8.35 -1.67 -25.66
CA GLU A 301 8.74 -3.06 -25.36
C GLU A 301 8.86 -3.34 -23.85
N ARG A 302 8.69 -2.31 -23.01
CA ARG A 302 8.96 -2.39 -21.56
C ARG A 302 7.73 -2.84 -20.75
N ASP A 303 7.95 -3.82 -19.86
CA ASP A 303 6.96 -4.30 -18.89
C ASP A 303 6.70 -3.32 -17.74
N ASP A 304 7.59 -2.36 -17.54
CA ASP A 304 7.62 -1.40 -16.43
C ASP A 304 7.12 0.01 -16.78
N CYS A 305 6.64 0.22 -18.01
CA CYS A 305 6.19 1.49 -18.56
C CYS A 305 4.72 1.45 -19.01
N THR A 306 4.06 2.60 -18.99
CA THR A 306 2.77 2.88 -19.64
C THR A 306 2.79 4.33 -20.11
N VAL A 307 2.35 4.61 -21.33
CA VAL A 307 2.34 5.98 -21.89
C VAL A 307 0.91 6.47 -22.08
N VAL A 308 0.66 7.71 -21.69
CA VAL A 308 -0.64 8.38 -21.70
C VAL A 308 -0.52 9.66 -22.53
N GLU A 309 -1.42 9.84 -23.50
CA GLU A 309 -1.42 11.03 -24.36
C GLU A 309 -2.17 12.21 -23.73
N VAL A 310 -1.45 13.23 -23.28
CA VAL A 310 -2.01 14.41 -22.63
C VAL A 310 -2.13 15.55 -23.67
N PRO A 311 -3.33 16.09 -23.94
CA PRO A 311 -3.50 17.26 -24.79
C PRO A 311 -2.68 18.46 -24.29
N SER A 312 -2.10 19.26 -25.19
CA SER A 312 -1.22 20.39 -24.84
C SER A 312 -1.84 21.35 -23.82
N GLU A 313 -3.12 21.66 -23.98
CA GLU A 313 -3.89 22.50 -23.06
C GLU A 313 -4.08 21.86 -21.68
N CYS A 314 -4.08 20.52 -21.58
CA CYS A 314 -4.19 19.78 -20.33
C CYS A 314 -2.87 19.65 -19.56
N ILE A 315 -1.71 19.77 -20.21
CA ILE A 315 -0.38 19.58 -19.58
C ILE A 315 -0.22 20.42 -18.30
N GLY A 316 -0.57 21.71 -18.36
CA GLY A 316 -0.45 22.62 -17.19
C GLY A 316 -1.34 22.22 -16.01
N TYR A 317 -2.50 21.60 -16.28
CA TYR A 317 -3.43 21.13 -15.26
C TYR A 317 -2.96 19.82 -14.62
N ILE A 318 -2.50 18.86 -15.43
CA ILE A 318 -1.93 17.58 -14.98
C ILE A 318 -0.62 17.80 -14.20
N THR A 319 0.25 18.67 -14.71
CA THR A 319 1.53 19.00 -14.05
C THR A 319 1.27 19.75 -12.74
N GLY A 320 0.42 20.77 -12.78
CA GLY A 320 0.19 21.69 -11.68
C GLY A 320 1.35 22.67 -11.44
N ALA A 321 1.10 23.67 -10.60
CA ALA A 321 2.12 24.67 -10.25
C ALA A 321 3.36 23.99 -9.66
N ARG A 322 4.55 24.25 -10.25
CA ARG A 322 5.83 23.63 -9.87
C ARG A 322 5.76 22.09 -9.76
N ARG A 323 5.00 21.43 -10.66
CA ARG A 323 4.81 19.97 -10.67
C ARG A 323 4.08 19.40 -9.45
N ALA A 324 3.37 20.21 -8.66
CA ALA A 324 2.73 19.74 -7.42
C ALA A 324 1.66 18.66 -7.66
N THR A 325 0.80 18.82 -8.67
CA THR A 325 -0.29 17.88 -8.99
C THR A 325 0.26 16.54 -9.41
N LEU A 326 1.16 16.53 -10.41
CA LEU A 326 1.82 15.32 -10.90
C LEU A 326 2.67 14.67 -9.80
N GLY A 327 3.35 15.49 -8.99
CA GLY A 327 4.13 15.03 -7.85
C GLY A 327 3.31 14.31 -6.78
N THR A 328 2.03 14.70 -6.62
CA THR A 328 1.07 14.05 -5.71
C THR A 328 0.58 12.72 -6.31
N MET A 329 0.31 12.66 -7.62
CA MET A 329 -0.06 11.41 -8.30
C MET A 329 1.07 10.37 -8.22
N GLU A 330 2.32 10.80 -8.39
CA GLU A 330 3.52 9.96 -8.22
C GLU A 330 3.61 9.38 -6.78
N GLU A 331 3.34 10.19 -5.76
CA GLU A 331 3.39 9.76 -4.36
C GLU A 331 2.21 8.85 -3.98
N GLU A 332 1.00 9.18 -4.42
CA GLU A 332 -0.25 8.42 -4.21
C GLU A 332 -0.13 7.00 -4.77
N TRP A 333 0.37 6.87 -6.00
CA TRP A 333 0.46 5.58 -6.70
C TRP A 333 1.82 4.89 -6.57
N GLY A 334 2.85 5.55 -6.05
CA GLY A 334 4.21 5.00 -6.00
C GLY A 334 4.85 4.86 -7.38
N THR A 335 4.60 5.84 -8.25
CA THR A 335 5.07 5.86 -9.65
C THR A 335 6.07 6.99 -9.88
N LEU A 336 6.75 6.95 -11.02
CA LEU A 336 7.64 8.00 -11.52
C LEU A 336 7.19 8.36 -12.92
N MET A 337 7.03 9.65 -13.25
CA MET A 337 6.45 10.06 -14.54
C MET A 337 7.31 11.07 -15.29
N PHE A 338 7.36 11.04 -16.62
CA PHE A 338 8.05 12.06 -17.42
C PHE A 338 7.33 12.34 -18.73
N PHE A 339 7.28 13.60 -19.14
CA PHE A 339 6.83 13.95 -20.48
C PHE A 339 7.96 13.66 -21.47
N MET A 340 7.76 12.64 -22.30
CA MET A 340 8.68 12.27 -23.37
C MET A 340 8.45 13.19 -24.55
N ASN A 341 9.45 14.02 -24.84
CA ASN A 341 9.44 14.97 -25.94
C ASN A 341 10.64 14.72 -26.85
N LYS A 342 10.42 14.19 -28.06
CA LYS A 342 11.46 14.28 -29.10
C LYS A 342 11.61 15.74 -29.53
N GLN A 343 12.82 16.15 -29.91
CA GLN A 343 13.07 17.51 -30.38
C GLN A 343 12.28 17.83 -31.66
N GLU A 344 12.08 16.83 -32.52
CA GLU A 344 11.40 16.96 -33.83
C GLU A 344 9.89 17.14 -33.73
N ASP A 345 9.24 16.54 -32.71
CA ASP A 345 7.78 16.53 -32.55
C ASP A 345 7.17 17.95 -32.35
N ARG A 346 7.99 18.97 -32.08
CA ARG A 346 7.58 20.35 -31.75
C ARG A 346 6.94 21.15 -32.89
N ARG A 347 6.72 20.56 -34.08
CA ARG A 347 6.29 21.26 -35.31
C ARG A 347 4.82 21.04 -35.72
N GLY A 348 3.92 20.72 -34.78
CA GLY A 348 2.48 20.50 -35.05
C GLY A 348 1.54 21.34 -34.17
N ALA A 349 0.48 21.89 -34.76
CA ALA A 349 -0.44 22.84 -34.11
C ALA A 349 -1.58 22.21 -33.28
N ASN A 350 -1.67 20.87 -33.21
CA ASN A 350 -2.77 20.16 -32.56
C ASN A 350 -2.23 18.97 -31.74
N ARG A 351 -1.31 19.26 -30.82
CA ARG A 351 -0.33 18.31 -30.29
C ARG A 351 -0.76 17.70 -28.95
N THR A 352 -0.71 16.38 -28.85
CA THR A 352 -0.66 15.65 -27.59
C THR A 352 0.81 15.45 -27.19
N GLU A 353 1.10 15.45 -25.89
CA GLU A 353 2.41 15.04 -25.36
C GLU A 353 2.31 13.69 -24.65
N LYS A 354 3.35 12.86 -24.80
CA LYS A 354 3.41 11.52 -24.23
C LYS A 354 3.92 11.59 -22.79
N LEU A 355 3.04 11.37 -21.82
CA LEU A 355 3.42 11.16 -20.42
C LEU A 355 3.74 9.68 -20.21
N ALA A 356 5.03 9.36 -20.06
CA ALA A 356 5.45 8.05 -19.60
C ALA A 356 5.24 7.94 -18.08
N ILE A 357 4.74 6.80 -17.64
CA ILE A 357 4.47 6.43 -16.26
C ILE A 357 5.24 5.13 -15.99
N PHE A 358 6.07 5.13 -14.96
CA PHE A 358 6.90 3.99 -14.56
C PHE A 358 6.50 3.49 -13.17
N GLY A 359 6.44 2.16 -13.01
CA GLY A 359 5.96 1.52 -11.78
C GLY A 359 5.53 0.07 -11.99
N SER A 360 4.95 -0.56 -10.95
CA SER A 360 4.27 -1.85 -11.09
C SER A 360 2.98 -1.73 -11.93
N GLU A 361 2.53 -2.80 -12.58
CA GLU A 361 1.33 -2.81 -13.46
C GLU A 361 0.12 -2.14 -12.78
N ARG A 362 -0.13 -2.48 -11.50
CA ARG A 362 -1.19 -1.89 -10.69
C ARG A 362 -0.99 -0.39 -10.43
N ALA A 363 0.21 0.01 -10.03
CA ALA A 363 0.55 1.40 -9.74
C ALA A 363 0.42 2.28 -10.98
N ARG A 364 0.96 1.83 -12.12
CA ARG A 364 0.86 2.54 -13.41
C ARG A 364 -0.58 2.71 -13.83
N ARG A 365 -1.41 1.66 -13.72
CA ARG A 365 -2.82 1.75 -14.12
C ARG A 365 -3.62 2.73 -13.25
N GLY A 366 -3.37 2.78 -11.95
CA GLY A 366 -3.98 3.78 -11.07
C GLY A 366 -3.57 5.21 -11.42
N ALA A 367 -2.28 5.44 -11.63
CA ALA A 367 -1.73 6.71 -12.09
C ALA A 367 -2.27 7.15 -13.46
N GLU A 368 -2.30 6.24 -14.45
CA GLU A 368 -2.88 6.45 -15.78
C GLU A 368 -4.33 6.90 -15.66
N LEU A 369 -5.16 6.15 -14.93
CA LEU A 369 -6.57 6.51 -14.74
C LEU A 369 -6.75 7.85 -14.01
N LYS A 370 -5.83 8.21 -13.12
CA LYS A 370 -5.84 9.50 -12.42
C LYS A 370 -5.47 10.65 -13.36
N VAL A 371 -4.51 10.45 -14.27
CA VAL A 371 -4.18 11.40 -15.36
C VAL A 371 -5.34 11.52 -16.34
N MET A 372 -5.92 10.40 -16.79
CA MET A 372 -7.09 10.37 -17.66
C MET A 372 -8.26 11.15 -17.05
N SER A 373 -8.56 10.93 -15.77
CA SER A 373 -9.59 11.66 -15.03
C SER A 373 -9.32 13.18 -15.01
N GLY A 374 -8.06 13.58 -14.81
CA GLY A 374 -7.65 14.98 -14.86
C GLY A 374 -7.79 15.61 -16.24
N VAL A 375 -7.41 14.92 -17.31
CA VAL A 375 -7.59 15.37 -18.70
C VAL A 375 -9.07 15.50 -19.00
N GLU A 376 -9.86 14.48 -18.70
CA GLU A 376 -11.31 14.43 -18.96
C GLU A 376 -12.09 15.50 -18.18
N THR A 377 -11.61 15.91 -17.00
CA THR A 377 -12.17 17.04 -16.24
C THR A 377 -11.98 18.38 -16.97
N LYS A 378 -10.88 18.54 -17.72
CA LYS A 378 -10.53 19.78 -18.42
C LYS A 378 -10.95 19.80 -19.89
N SER A 379 -10.94 18.65 -20.55
CA SER A 379 -11.38 18.41 -21.93
C SER A 379 -12.35 17.21 -21.95
N PRO A 380 -13.63 17.41 -21.62
CA PRO A 380 -14.63 16.34 -21.60
C PRO A 380 -14.79 15.64 -22.95
N GLY A 381 -14.97 14.32 -22.91
CA GLY A 381 -15.07 13.47 -24.09
C GLY A 381 -13.75 13.25 -24.82
N TYR A 382 -12.59 13.44 -24.17
CA TYR A 382 -11.29 13.09 -24.75
C TYR A 382 -11.01 11.59 -24.60
N TYR A 383 -11.20 11.05 -23.39
CA TYR A 383 -11.01 9.63 -23.10
C TYR A 383 -12.31 8.81 -23.08
N THR A 384 -13.47 9.43 -22.87
CA THR A 384 -14.75 8.70 -22.67
C THR A 384 -15.61 8.58 -23.92
N ARG A 385 -15.37 9.40 -24.95
CA ARG A 385 -16.21 9.44 -26.15
C ARG A 385 -16.22 8.10 -26.87
N GLY A 386 -17.41 7.48 -26.96
CA GLY A 386 -17.59 6.16 -27.57
C GLY A 386 -17.09 4.98 -26.72
N VAL A 387 -16.64 5.21 -25.49
CA VAL A 387 -16.27 4.12 -24.57
C VAL A 387 -17.51 3.31 -24.21
N ARG A 388 -17.37 1.99 -24.35
CA ARG A 388 -18.41 1.01 -23.97
C ARG A 388 -18.01 0.27 -22.69
N GLU A 389 -18.99 -0.33 -22.05
CA GLU A 389 -18.76 -1.27 -20.95
C GLU A 389 -17.76 -2.37 -21.32
N LYS A 390 -17.10 -2.91 -20.32
CA LYS A 390 -16.16 -4.04 -20.44
C LYS A 390 -16.18 -4.80 -19.13
N VAL A 391 -16.39 -6.11 -19.21
CA VAL A 391 -16.05 -7.05 -18.14
C VAL A 391 -14.88 -7.89 -18.65
N SER A 392 -13.81 -8.03 -17.86
CA SER A 392 -12.70 -8.92 -18.22
C SER A 392 -12.78 -10.24 -17.47
N ASP A 393 -12.66 -11.35 -18.20
CA ASP A 393 -12.53 -12.68 -17.62
C ASP A 393 -11.11 -13.04 -17.16
N LYS A 394 -10.10 -12.21 -17.49
CA LYS A 394 -8.69 -12.41 -17.08
C LYS A 394 -8.63 -12.55 -15.55
N LYS A 395 -8.14 -13.70 -15.05
CA LYS A 395 -8.01 -13.98 -13.62
C LYS A 395 -7.08 -12.99 -12.91
N GLY A 396 -5.94 -12.68 -13.55
CA GLY A 396 -4.97 -11.69 -13.09
C GLY A 396 -5.45 -10.24 -13.27
N PHE A 397 -4.50 -9.31 -13.17
CA PHE A 397 -4.79 -7.88 -13.25
C PHE A 397 -5.33 -7.46 -14.62
N ASP A 398 -6.40 -6.68 -14.63
CA ASP A 398 -7.02 -6.07 -15.82
C ASP A 398 -7.82 -4.83 -15.37
N THR A 399 -8.52 -4.18 -16.29
CA THR A 399 -9.50 -3.14 -16.00
C THR A 399 -10.85 -3.42 -16.65
N ASP A 400 -11.86 -3.44 -15.81
CA ASP A 400 -13.28 -3.43 -16.12
C ASP A 400 -13.77 -1.98 -16.37
N ARG A 401 -14.84 -1.82 -17.14
CA ARG A 401 -15.52 -0.53 -17.38
C ARG A 401 -17.01 -0.64 -17.12
N LEU A 402 -17.58 0.36 -16.45
CA LEU A 402 -19.02 0.54 -16.24
C LEU A 402 -19.37 1.99 -16.64
N VAL A 403 -20.37 2.16 -17.50
CA VAL A 403 -20.78 3.48 -18.01
C VAL A 403 -21.99 3.96 -17.23
N PHE A 404 -21.90 5.17 -16.66
CA PHE A 404 -22.96 5.75 -15.86
C PHE A 404 -23.85 6.67 -16.68
N ARG A 405 -25.11 6.77 -16.26
CA ARG A 405 -25.98 7.90 -16.58
C ARG A 405 -25.60 9.09 -15.69
N ASP A 406 -25.79 10.31 -16.17
CA ASP A 406 -25.29 11.52 -15.51
C ASP A 406 -25.81 11.69 -14.07
N ASP A 407 -27.03 11.25 -13.79
CA ASP A 407 -27.64 11.30 -12.47
C ASP A 407 -27.10 10.22 -11.50
N GLU A 408 -26.64 9.07 -12.02
CA GLU A 408 -26.08 7.96 -11.24
C GLU A 408 -24.64 8.24 -10.80
N LEU A 409 -23.83 8.90 -11.64
CA LEU A 409 -22.43 9.22 -11.35
C LEU A 409 -22.27 10.05 -10.08
N SER A 410 -23.11 11.08 -9.90
CA SER A 410 -23.04 12.00 -8.76
C SER A 410 -23.20 11.27 -7.42
N TYR A 411 -24.09 10.28 -7.38
CA TYR A 411 -24.36 9.45 -6.21
C TYR A 411 -23.22 8.45 -5.96
N ALA A 412 -22.70 7.81 -7.01
CA ALA A 412 -21.61 6.85 -6.94
C ALA A 412 -20.26 7.48 -6.54
N LEU A 413 -20.02 8.73 -6.94
CA LEU A 413 -18.87 9.52 -6.48
C LEU A 413 -19.01 9.91 -5.00
N GLY A 414 -20.16 10.46 -4.62
CA GLY A 414 -20.41 11.04 -3.30
C GLY A 414 -19.67 12.36 -3.06
N LYS A 415 -20.00 13.04 -1.95
CA LYS A 415 -19.32 14.28 -1.55
C LYS A 415 -17.81 14.05 -1.44
N GLU A 416 -17.01 14.88 -2.13
CA GLU A 416 -15.54 14.82 -2.12
C GLU A 416 -14.95 13.44 -2.50
N GLY A 417 -15.71 12.63 -3.25
CA GLY A 417 -15.31 11.27 -3.63
C GLY A 417 -15.32 10.26 -2.47
N ALA A 418 -16.01 10.55 -1.36
CA ALA A 418 -16.04 9.67 -0.19
C ALA A 418 -16.64 8.29 -0.51
N THR A 419 -17.72 8.22 -1.30
CA THR A 419 -18.32 6.96 -1.73
C THR A 419 -17.36 6.17 -2.61
N ARG A 420 -16.71 6.82 -3.59
CA ARG A 420 -15.65 6.22 -4.42
C ARG A 420 -14.56 5.57 -3.55
N LYS A 421 -13.96 6.34 -2.64
CA LYS A 421 -12.87 5.88 -1.75
C LYS A 421 -13.28 4.70 -0.88
N LYS A 422 -14.52 4.69 -0.39
CA LYS A 422 -15.08 3.57 0.39
C LYS A 422 -15.15 2.30 -0.45
N LEU A 423 -15.79 2.35 -1.63
CA LEU A 423 -15.93 1.18 -2.50
C LEU A 423 -14.58 0.67 -3.02
N GLU A 424 -13.66 1.58 -3.36
CA GLU A 424 -12.27 1.30 -3.73
C GLU A 424 -11.57 0.49 -2.63
N THR A 425 -11.56 1.02 -1.41
CA THR A 425 -10.87 0.39 -0.27
C THR A 425 -11.50 -0.95 0.11
N ALA A 426 -12.84 -1.01 0.26
CA ALA A 426 -13.54 -2.21 0.68
C ALA A 426 -13.46 -3.35 -0.36
N SER A 427 -13.46 -3.05 -1.67
CA SER A 427 -13.34 -4.09 -2.70
C SER A 427 -11.91 -4.58 -2.91
N GLY A 428 -10.93 -3.80 -2.46
CA GLY A 428 -9.51 -3.97 -2.80
C GLY A 428 -9.20 -3.64 -4.27
N ALA A 429 -10.11 -3.04 -5.03
CA ALA A 429 -9.89 -2.63 -6.41
C ALA A 429 -9.24 -1.22 -6.49
N ILE A 430 -8.82 -0.84 -7.69
CA ILE A 430 -8.69 0.57 -8.10
C ILE A 430 -10.04 0.98 -8.65
N LEU A 431 -10.64 2.07 -8.17
CA LEU A 431 -11.90 2.59 -8.69
C LEU A 431 -11.76 4.06 -9.05
N GLN A 432 -11.57 4.37 -10.33
CA GLN A 432 -11.42 5.75 -10.80
C GLN A 432 -12.52 6.10 -11.79
N TYR A 433 -13.22 7.21 -11.53
CA TYR A 433 -14.15 7.80 -12.50
C TYR A 433 -13.37 8.69 -13.46
N VAL A 434 -13.54 8.44 -14.75
CA VAL A 434 -13.04 9.28 -15.85
C VAL A 434 -14.28 9.70 -16.61
N GLY A 435 -14.68 10.97 -16.48
CA GLY A 435 -15.97 11.46 -16.97
C GLY A 435 -17.12 10.63 -16.40
N ASN A 436 -18.00 10.13 -17.26
CA ASN A 436 -19.12 9.25 -16.88
C ASN A 436 -18.78 7.75 -16.84
N VAL A 437 -17.50 7.35 -16.92
CA VAL A 437 -17.09 5.94 -16.93
C VAL A 437 -16.31 5.61 -15.66
N ALA A 438 -16.75 4.59 -14.92
CA ALA A 438 -15.91 3.98 -13.89
C ALA A 438 -14.96 2.96 -14.54
N PHE A 439 -13.68 3.13 -14.25
CA PHE A 439 -12.63 2.16 -14.54
C PHE A 439 -12.30 1.41 -13.24
N ILE A 440 -12.47 0.10 -13.28
CA ILE A 440 -12.30 -0.81 -12.14
C ILE A 440 -11.07 -1.68 -12.39
N GLY A 441 -9.92 -1.28 -11.86
CA GLY A 441 -8.65 -2.01 -12.00
C GLY A 441 -8.46 -3.02 -10.86
N GLY A 442 -7.88 -4.19 -11.13
CA GLY A 442 -7.63 -5.19 -10.10
C GLY A 442 -7.55 -6.61 -10.65
N VAL A 443 -7.38 -7.62 -9.78
CA VAL A 443 -7.60 -9.04 -10.13
C VAL A 443 -9.09 -9.37 -10.22
N LYS A 444 -9.47 -10.53 -10.80
CA LYS A 444 -10.90 -10.84 -11.06
C LYS A 444 -11.79 -10.70 -9.82
N LYS A 445 -11.37 -11.24 -8.65
CA LYS A 445 -12.10 -11.09 -7.38
C LYS A 445 -12.34 -9.61 -7.00
N GLU A 446 -11.31 -8.76 -7.06
CA GLU A 446 -11.41 -7.34 -6.75
C GLU A 446 -12.39 -6.61 -7.68
N ARG A 447 -12.26 -6.84 -9.00
CA ARG A 447 -13.13 -6.20 -10.00
C ARG A 447 -14.58 -6.62 -9.86
N SER A 448 -14.84 -7.92 -9.64
CA SER A 448 -16.19 -8.45 -9.41
C SER A 448 -16.83 -7.84 -8.16
N ARG A 449 -16.14 -7.86 -7.01
CA ARG A 449 -16.63 -7.23 -5.76
C ARG A 449 -16.92 -5.74 -5.94
N CYS A 450 -16.00 -4.99 -6.55
CA CYS A 450 -16.20 -3.55 -6.76
C CYS A 450 -17.40 -3.26 -7.66
N ARG A 451 -17.61 -4.04 -8.72
CA ARG A 451 -18.77 -3.91 -9.62
C ARG A 451 -20.09 -4.22 -8.89
N GLU A 452 -20.11 -5.29 -8.11
CA GLU A 452 -21.24 -5.72 -7.30
C GLU A 452 -21.61 -4.66 -6.23
N PHE A 453 -20.62 -4.10 -5.52
CA PHE A 453 -20.86 -3.05 -4.53
C PHE A 453 -21.44 -1.77 -5.16
N ILE A 454 -21.00 -1.42 -6.38
CA ILE A 454 -21.59 -0.31 -7.16
C ILE A 454 -23.05 -0.63 -7.54
N GLN A 455 -23.34 -1.87 -7.95
CA GLN A 455 -24.70 -2.29 -8.30
C GLN A 455 -25.64 -2.21 -7.08
N TRP A 456 -25.22 -2.70 -5.91
CA TRP A 456 -25.99 -2.57 -4.67
C TRP A 456 -26.17 -1.11 -4.24
N LEU A 457 -25.14 -0.28 -4.37
CA LEU A 457 -25.24 1.16 -4.10
C LEU A 457 -26.30 1.82 -5.00
N LEU A 458 -26.26 1.57 -6.31
CA LEU A 458 -27.24 2.11 -7.25
C LEU A 458 -28.65 1.54 -7.03
N ALA A 459 -28.77 0.29 -6.60
CA ALA A 459 -30.05 -0.30 -6.20
C ALA A 459 -30.62 0.38 -4.94
N GLN A 460 -29.77 0.70 -3.94
CA GLN A 460 -30.17 1.39 -2.72
C GLN A 460 -30.76 2.79 -2.98
N ARG A 461 -30.31 3.46 -4.05
CA ARG A 461 -30.90 4.74 -4.50
C ARG A 461 -32.34 4.58 -5.01
N ARG A 462 -32.72 3.38 -5.45
CA ARG A 462 -34.04 3.05 -6.01
C ARG A 462 -35.00 2.43 -4.99
N GLY A 463 -34.50 1.87 -3.89
CA GLY A 463 -35.30 1.31 -2.80
C GLY A 463 -34.48 0.40 -1.87
N THR A 464 -35.16 -0.39 -1.05
CA THR A 464 -34.52 -1.43 -0.23
C THR A 464 -33.88 -2.50 -1.12
N VAL A 465 -32.72 -3.03 -0.71
CA VAL A 465 -31.99 -4.06 -1.45
C VAL A 465 -32.02 -5.37 -0.66
N THR A 466 -32.44 -6.44 -1.32
CA THR A 466 -32.28 -7.82 -0.84
C THR A 466 -30.95 -8.37 -1.31
N ILE A 467 -30.18 -8.97 -0.40
CA ILE A 467 -28.94 -9.70 -0.72
C ILE A 467 -29.10 -11.10 -0.16
N SER A 468 -29.47 -12.04 -1.03
CA SER A 468 -29.51 -13.48 -0.78
C SER A 468 -28.10 -14.09 -0.70
N ASP A 469 -27.97 -15.24 -0.03
CA ASP A 469 -26.73 -16.03 0.13
C ASP A 469 -25.43 -15.23 0.39
N VAL A 470 -25.23 -14.83 1.66
CA VAL A 470 -23.95 -14.25 2.13
C VAL A 470 -23.06 -15.25 2.87
N GLY A 471 -23.58 -16.43 3.24
CA GLY A 471 -22.90 -17.38 4.13
C GLY A 471 -21.64 -18.03 3.53
N HIS A 472 -21.55 -18.08 2.20
CA HIS A 472 -20.40 -18.63 1.48
C HIS A 472 -19.35 -17.58 1.06
N ARG A 473 -19.52 -16.30 1.44
CA ARG A 473 -18.67 -15.20 0.99
C ARG A 473 -17.45 -14.98 1.88
N ASP A 474 -16.26 -14.92 1.27
CA ASP A 474 -14.99 -14.63 1.96
C ASP A 474 -14.78 -13.13 2.26
N ASP A 475 -15.63 -12.26 1.70
CA ASP A 475 -15.56 -10.80 1.78
C ASP A 475 -16.66 -10.14 2.63
N CYS A 476 -17.48 -10.92 3.34
CA CYS A 476 -18.63 -10.46 4.12
C CYS A 476 -18.56 -10.91 5.58
N THR A 477 -19.17 -10.12 6.48
CA THR A 477 -19.54 -10.48 7.85
C THR A 477 -20.97 -10.00 8.08
N GLU A 478 -21.86 -10.89 8.51
CA GLU A 478 -23.27 -10.58 8.82
C GLU A 478 -23.42 -10.28 10.31
N VAL A 479 -24.08 -9.17 10.65
CA VAL A 479 -24.31 -8.74 12.04
C VAL A 479 -25.80 -8.47 12.25
N HIS A 480 -26.40 -9.21 13.18
CA HIS A 480 -27.78 -9.02 13.60
C HIS A 480 -27.87 -7.88 14.63
N ILE A 481 -28.54 -6.78 14.27
CA ILE A 481 -28.75 -5.63 15.16
C ILE A 481 -30.16 -5.72 15.77
N PRO A 482 -30.31 -5.71 17.11
CA PRO A 482 -31.62 -5.62 17.76
C PRO A 482 -32.42 -4.39 17.27
N GLU A 483 -33.72 -4.55 17.07
CA GLU A 483 -34.59 -3.54 16.45
C GLU A 483 -34.50 -2.16 17.14
N ASN A 484 -34.48 -2.15 18.48
CA ASN A 484 -34.33 -0.94 19.31
C ASN A 484 -32.94 -0.26 19.20
N CYS A 485 -31.96 -0.91 18.56
CA CYS A 485 -30.60 -0.44 18.34
C CYS A 485 -30.34 -0.01 16.89
N LYS A 486 -31.13 -0.42 15.90
CA LYS A 486 -30.91 -0.11 14.47
C LYS A 486 -30.76 1.38 14.20
N GLY A 487 -31.66 2.21 14.71
CA GLY A 487 -31.58 3.67 14.59
C GLY A 487 -30.37 4.32 15.29
N TRP A 488 -29.77 3.62 16.27
CA TRP A 488 -28.57 4.07 16.98
C TRP A 488 -27.30 3.74 16.19
N VAL A 489 -27.18 2.49 15.72
CA VAL A 489 -26.03 2.00 14.92
C VAL A 489 -25.97 2.68 13.55
N THR A 490 -27.13 2.89 12.91
CA THR A 490 -27.20 3.64 11.64
C THR A 490 -26.87 5.12 11.85
N GLY A 491 -27.39 5.72 12.91
CA GLY A 491 -27.29 7.14 13.19
C GLY A 491 -28.11 8.01 12.22
N ASN A 492 -28.18 9.31 12.51
CA ASN A 492 -29.01 10.24 11.73
C ASN A 492 -28.55 10.26 10.25
N ARG A 493 -29.45 9.86 9.34
CA ARG A 493 -29.18 9.72 7.89
C ARG A 493 -27.96 8.82 7.57
N GLY A 494 -27.67 7.81 8.41
CA GLY A 494 -26.54 6.90 8.20
C GLY A 494 -25.18 7.47 8.64
N SER A 495 -25.15 8.46 9.53
CA SER A 495 -23.90 9.13 9.94
C SER A 495 -22.94 8.22 10.70
N GLU A 496 -23.45 7.35 11.58
CA GLU A 496 -22.63 6.46 12.40
C GLU A 496 -22.08 5.30 11.58
N LEU A 497 -22.88 4.70 10.69
CA LEU A 497 -22.36 3.75 9.70
C LEU A 497 -21.23 4.35 8.86
N ARG A 498 -21.41 5.56 8.30
CA ARG A 498 -20.33 6.20 7.52
C ARG A 498 -19.07 6.51 8.35
N ARG A 499 -19.21 6.79 9.65
CA ARG A 499 -18.07 6.94 10.57
C ARG A 499 -17.33 5.62 10.75
N MET A 500 -18.05 4.54 11.04
CA MET A 500 -17.47 3.21 11.20
C MET A 500 -16.83 2.72 9.91
N GLU A 501 -17.52 2.79 8.76
CA GLU A 501 -16.99 2.47 7.43
C GLU A 501 -15.64 3.14 7.14
N MET A 502 -15.51 4.44 7.46
CA MET A 502 -14.28 5.20 7.24
C MET A 502 -13.16 4.78 8.21
N GLN A 503 -13.50 4.50 9.46
CA GLN A 503 -12.55 4.06 10.48
C GLN A 503 -12.02 2.64 10.17
N SER A 504 -12.93 1.70 9.88
CA SER A 504 -12.63 0.29 9.64
C SER A 504 -12.18 -0.02 8.21
N SER A 505 -12.32 0.92 7.27
CA SER A 505 -12.03 0.71 5.84
C SER A 505 -12.93 -0.36 5.19
N THR A 506 -14.22 -0.36 5.53
CA THR A 506 -15.23 -1.33 5.05
C THR A 506 -16.40 -0.64 4.32
N TYR A 507 -17.21 -1.42 3.60
CA TYR A 507 -18.51 -1.00 3.07
C TYR A 507 -19.61 -1.68 3.89
N MET A 508 -20.46 -0.89 4.55
CA MET A 508 -21.51 -1.37 5.44
C MET A 508 -22.88 -1.10 4.83
N PHE A 509 -23.79 -2.05 4.94
CA PHE A 509 -25.07 -2.00 4.25
C PHE A 509 -26.19 -2.70 5.02
N MET A 510 -27.32 -2.01 5.22
CA MET A 510 -28.56 -2.64 5.72
C MET A 510 -29.29 -3.29 4.53
N ALA A 511 -29.34 -4.62 4.50
CA ALA A 511 -30.02 -5.39 3.46
C ALA A 511 -31.15 -6.24 4.06
N LEU A 512 -32.11 -6.64 3.22
CA LEU A 512 -33.01 -7.73 3.53
C LEU A 512 -32.37 -9.08 3.18
N ASP A 513 -32.69 -10.11 3.95
CA ASP A 513 -32.45 -11.50 3.58
C ASP A 513 -33.56 -12.06 2.66
N GLU A 514 -33.51 -13.37 2.38
CA GLU A 514 -34.52 -14.08 1.57
C GLU A 514 -35.90 -14.16 2.23
N ARG A 515 -36.00 -13.95 3.55
CA ARG A 515 -37.22 -13.97 4.34
C ARG A 515 -37.82 -12.56 4.51
N GLY A 516 -37.08 -11.52 4.12
CA GLY A 516 -37.45 -10.12 4.31
C GLY A 516 -36.97 -9.52 5.64
N GLU A 517 -36.13 -10.22 6.40
CA GLU A 517 -35.56 -9.73 7.65
C GLU A 517 -34.36 -8.81 7.38
N GLU A 518 -34.31 -7.69 8.10
CA GLU A 518 -33.30 -6.65 7.87
C GLU A 518 -32.06 -6.84 8.76
N ARG A 519 -30.89 -6.92 8.12
CA ARG A 519 -29.58 -7.23 8.72
C ARG A 519 -28.51 -6.24 8.29
N LEU A 520 -27.46 -6.07 9.10
CA LEU A 520 -26.26 -5.34 8.69
C LEU A 520 -25.27 -6.31 8.06
N LEU A 521 -24.84 -5.97 6.84
CA LEU A 521 -23.75 -6.65 6.14
C LEU A 521 -22.52 -5.74 6.12
N ILE A 522 -21.38 -6.30 6.52
CA ILE A 522 -20.07 -5.64 6.55
C ILE A 522 -19.22 -6.27 5.46
N PHE A 523 -19.02 -5.56 4.35
CA PHE A 523 -18.20 -6.00 3.23
C PHE A 523 -16.79 -5.41 3.29
N SER A 524 -15.77 -6.26 3.18
CA SER A 524 -14.40 -5.83 2.89
C SER A 524 -13.52 -7.00 2.44
N ALA A 525 -12.59 -6.68 1.53
CA ALA A 525 -11.46 -7.51 1.15
C ALA A 525 -10.52 -7.82 2.32
N ASP A 526 -10.43 -6.90 3.30
CA ASP A 526 -9.68 -7.08 4.53
C ASP A 526 -10.59 -7.64 5.62
N ALA A 527 -10.30 -8.86 6.07
CA ALA A 527 -10.99 -9.47 7.21
C ALA A 527 -10.70 -8.72 8.52
N GLY A 528 -9.56 -8.03 8.62
CA GLY A 528 -9.08 -7.40 9.84
C GLY A 528 -8.44 -8.40 10.80
N SER A 529 -8.28 -7.99 12.05
CA SER A 529 -7.87 -8.87 13.16
C SER A 529 -8.72 -8.59 14.39
N LYS A 530 -8.70 -9.51 15.37
CA LYS A 530 -9.41 -9.37 16.65
C LYS A 530 -8.99 -8.09 17.43
N THR A 531 -7.77 -7.60 17.23
CA THR A 531 -7.21 -6.41 17.89
C THR A 531 -7.15 -5.16 17.02
N GLY A 532 -7.12 -5.30 15.70
CA GLY A 532 -6.95 -4.20 14.77
C GLY A 532 -8.26 -3.46 14.45
N ASP A 533 -8.21 -2.14 14.39
CA ASP A 533 -9.39 -1.28 14.17
C ASP A 533 -9.85 -1.19 12.71
N LYS A 534 -9.38 -2.13 11.87
CA LYS A 534 -9.61 -2.20 10.42
C LYS A 534 -10.16 -3.56 9.99
N GLY A 535 -10.66 -3.61 8.76
CA GLY A 535 -11.29 -4.78 8.18
C GLY A 535 -12.62 -5.12 8.86
N ARG A 536 -13.19 -6.26 8.48
CA ARG A 536 -14.52 -6.69 8.94
C ARG A 536 -14.60 -6.93 10.45
N MET A 537 -13.56 -7.51 11.06
CA MET A 537 -13.50 -7.71 12.51
C MET A 537 -13.46 -6.38 13.28
N GLY A 538 -12.68 -5.39 12.82
CA GLY A 538 -12.68 -4.05 13.42
C GLY A 538 -14.03 -3.35 13.29
N ALA A 539 -14.66 -3.45 12.12
CA ALA A 539 -16.00 -2.96 11.85
C ALA A 539 -17.09 -3.59 12.74
N GLU A 540 -17.06 -4.92 12.91
CA GLU A 540 -17.99 -5.67 13.75
C GLU A 540 -17.86 -5.28 15.23
N ARG A 541 -16.62 -5.10 15.74
CA ARG A 541 -16.39 -4.61 17.11
C ARG A 541 -17.03 -3.26 17.33
N LEU A 542 -16.86 -2.29 16.43
CA LEU A 542 -17.46 -0.95 16.53
C LEU A 542 -19.00 -1.00 16.55
N VAL A 543 -19.61 -1.90 15.77
CA VAL A 543 -21.07 -2.12 15.78
C VAL A 543 -21.53 -2.71 17.12
N ASN A 544 -20.85 -3.75 17.59
CA ASN A 544 -21.16 -4.41 18.85
C ASN A 544 -20.98 -3.48 20.07
N GLU A 545 -19.96 -2.63 20.07
CA GLU A 545 -19.75 -1.57 21.07
C GLU A 545 -20.94 -0.59 21.11
N LEU A 546 -21.43 -0.12 19.96
CA LEU A 546 -22.60 0.76 19.90
C LEU A 546 -23.91 0.08 20.34
N VAL A 547 -24.09 -1.21 20.04
CA VAL A 547 -25.23 -2.00 20.52
C VAL A 547 -25.15 -2.17 22.05
N GLN A 548 -23.97 -2.49 22.60
CA GLN A 548 -23.75 -2.60 24.04
C GLN A 548 -23.94 -1.25 24.76
N GLU A 549 -23.45 -0.13 24.21
CA GLU A 549 -23.71 1.22 24.73
C GLU A 549 -25.22 1.48 24.82
N LYS A 550 -25.97 1.14 23.77
CA LYS A 550 -27.42 1.37 23.68
C LYS A 550 -28.22 0.50 24.67
N LEU A 551 -27.87 -0.77 24.82
CA LEU A 551 -28.53 -1.70 25.73
C LEU A 551 -28.14 -1.45 27.19
N GLY A 552 -26.87 -1.15 27.48
CA GLY A 552 -26.38 -0.80 28.81
C GLY A 552 -26.87 0.56 29.32
N SER A 553 -27.29 1.46 28.42
CA SER A 553 -27.87 2.77 28.77
C SER A 553 -29.31 2.72 29.30
N GLY A 554 -29.83 1.55 29.69
CA GLY A 554 -31.18 1.31 30.24
C GLY A 554 -31.46 1.93 31.62
N GLY A 555 -31.01 3.16 31.89
CA GLY A 555 -31.23 3.85 33.16
C GLY A 555 -30.72 5.29 33.25
N ARG A 556 -29.92 5.78 32.29
CA ARG A 556 -29.48 7.19 32.25
C ARG A 556 -29.58 7.72 30.84
N GLY A 557 -30.69 8.41 30.56
CA GLY A 557 -30.88 9.12 29.29
C GLY A 557 -29.72 10.08 29.05
N ARG A 558 -29.07 9.93 27.88
CA ARG A 558 -27.97 10.78 27.41
C ARG A 558 -28.38 12.24 27.58
N SER A 559 -27.69 12.95 28.47
CA SER A 559 -28.06 14.31 28.85
C SER A 559 -28.07 15.20 27.62
N ASP A 560 -29.27 15.65 27.27
CA ASP A 560 -29.56 16.50 26.13
C ASP A 560 -28.81 17.83 26.34
N SER A 561 -27.64 17.96 25.73
CA SER A 561 -26.79 19.15 25.77
C SER A 561 -27.37 20.24 24.87
N ARG A 562 -28.66 20.55 25.10
CA ARG A 562 -29.30 21.77 24.64
C ARG A 562 -28.46 22.94 25.12
N ARG A 563 -27.76 23.56 24.18
CA ARG A 563 -27.40 24.98 24.28
C ARG A 563 -28.69 25.78 24.46
N ARG A 564 -29.11 25.95 25.72
CA ARG A 564 -30.16 26.90 26.09
C ARG A 564 -29.61 28.31 25.88
N SER A 565 -29.86 28.87 24.70
CA SER A 565 -29.94 30.33 24.55
C SER A 565 -30.98 30.85 25.54
N PRO A 566 -30.66 31.77 26.45
CA PRO A 566 -31.59 32.19 27.49
C PRO A 566 -32.66 33.13 26.92
N SER A 567 -33.85 32.59 26.65
CA SER A 567 -35.02 33.37 26.26
C SER A 567 -35.66 34.06 27.47
N ARG A 568 -35.69 35.40 27.45
CA ARG A 568 -36.35 36.27 28.43
C ARG A 568 -37.86 35.98 28.55
N ARG A 569 -38.37 35.87 29.78
CA ARG A 569 -39.74 36.19 30.28
C ARG A 569 -39.80 35.77 31.75
N GLY A 570 -40.25 36.59 32.72
CA GLY A 570 -40.65 38.00 32.73
C GLY A 570 -41.00 38.44 34.17
N ARG A 571 -41.43 39.71 34.34
CA ARG A 571 -42.22 40.34 35.45
C ARG A 571 -42.33 39.60 36.82
N SER A 572 -42.18 40.25 37.97
CA SER A 572 -42.51 41.66 38.30
C SER A 572 -41.79 42.15 39.56
N ASP A 573 -41.53 43.47 39.61
CA ASP A 573 -41.66 44.40 40.75
C ASP A 573 -40.92 44.11 42.08
N SER A 574 -40.25 45.06 42.74
CA SER A 574 -40.40 46.52 42.68
C SER A 574 -39.20 47.28 43.27
N ARG A 575 -39.23 48.62 43.13
CA ARG A 575 -38.56 49.66 43.95
C ARG A 575 -37.13 50.13 43.63
N LEU A 576 -37.10 51.42 43.24
CA LEU A 576 -36.21 52.53 43.65
C LEU A 576 -35.00 52.92 42.79
N ALA A 577 -35.00 54.23 42.47
CA ALA A 577 -33.86 55.12 42.18
C ALA A 577 -32.97 54.83 40.94
N GLN A 578 -32.43 55.82 40.22
CA GLN A 578 -32.65 57.27 40.19
C GLN A 578 -32.16 57.83 38.82
N TRP A 579 -32.74 58.95 38.40
CA TRP A 579 -32.19 59.97 37.48
C TRP A 579 -32.13 59.69 35.96
N ARG A 580 -32.64 60.69 35.22
CA ARG A 580 -32.67 60.78 33.75
C ARG A 580 -31.82 61.96 33.30
N SER A 581 -30.98 61.71 32.28
CA SER A 581 -30.56 62.69 31.24
C SER A 581 -29.67 63.87 31.72
N PRO A 582 -28.86 64.48 30.82
CA PRO A 582 -29.36 65.33 29.74
C PRO A 582 -28.87 64.93 28.33
N SER A 583 -29.23 65.74 27.35
CA SER A 583 -29.16 65.46 25.90
C SER A 583 -28.50 66.60 25.11
N ARG A 584 -28.32 66.38 23.80
CA ARG A 584 -28.20 67.36 22.69
C ARG A 584 -26.85 68.04 22.36
N ARG A 585 -26.36 67.69 21.16
CA ARG A 585 -26.10 68.54 19.95
C ARG A 585 -25.26 69.83 20.02
N ARG A 586 -24.59 70.08 18.87
CA ARG A 586 -23.78 71.25 18.40
C ARG A 586 -22.28 71.13 18.75
N GLY A 587 -21.35 71.60 17.93
CA GLY A 587 -21.48 72.10 16.54
C GLY A 587 -20.29 72.97 16.10
N ASP A 588 -19.79 72.68 14.89
CA ASP A 588 -19.08 73.59 13.95
C ASP A 588 -17.66 74.16 14.22
N SER A 589 -16.86 74.05 13.16
CA SER A 589 -15.92 75.06 12.63
C SER A 589 -14.39 75.00 12.92
N ARG A 590 -13.64 75.22 11.81
CA ARG A 590 -12.26 75.78 11.67
C ARG A 590 -11.06 74.86 11.96
N ARG A 591 -9.86 75.06 11.35
CA ARG A 591 -9.41 75.59 10.02
C ARG A 591 -7.86 75.43 9.93
N ARG A 592 -7.30 75.29 8.72
CA ARG A 592 -5.86 75.23 8.30
C ARG A 592 -5.35 73.79 8.01
N LYS A 593 -4.76 73.45 6.85
CA LYS A 593 -3.59 74.02 6.10
C LYS A 593 -2.27 73.80 6.84
N ASP A 594 -1.15 73.42 6.22
CA ASP A 594 -0.82 73.17 4.80
C ASP A 594 0.48 72.33 4.69
N SER A 595 0.67 71.60 3.57
CA SER A 595 1.97 71.14 3.04
C SER A 595 2.76 70.08 3.86
N ARG A 596 3.77 69.35 3.34
CA ARG A 596 4.48 69.43 2.05
C ARG A 596 5.09 68.07 1.68
N SER A 597 5.21 67.81 0.38
CA SER A 597 5.98 66.69 -0.18
C SER A 597 7.48 66.82 0.04
N ARG A 598 8.21 65.69 0.08
CA ARG A 598 9.58 65.64 -0.46
C ARG A 598 9.95 64.23 -0.93
N SER A 599 10.51 64.19 -2.13
CA SER A 599 11.08 63.02 -2.80
C SER A 599 12.62 63.01 -2.66
N ARG A 600 13.25 62.02 -3.31
CA ARG A 600 14.69 61.65 -3.29
C ARG A 600 15.04 60.74 -2.10
N ARG A 601 15.77 59.64 -2.30
CA ARG A 601 16.61 59.25 -3.45
C ARG A 601 16.31 57.82 -3.89
#